data_AF-A0A1M3P9D7-F1
#
_entry.id   AF-A0A1M3P9D7-F1
#
_cell.length_a   1.000
_cell.length_b   1.000
_cell.length_c   1.000
_cell.angle_alpha   90.00
_cell.angle_beta   90.00
_cell.angle_gamma   90.00
#
_symmetry.space_group_name_H-M   'P 1'
#
loop_
_entity.id
_entity.type
_entity.pdbx_description
1 polymer ?
#
loop_
_entity_poly.entity_id
_entity_poly.type
_entity_poly.pdbx_seq_one_letter_code
_entity_poly.pdbx_strand_id
1 'polypeptide(L)'
;MIQAIRDLRPALLAVRSQGNRPTCLAFATSAANENLARVDEYLSVEYLYFHAVARTPGASPHVGTTMEAAAEALLHDGQPVETHWPYLDAIPVGWAPPTLTVQPFRSTLRIGRLSFDEIVAELDAERPVVLGLLISDAFYVPCPEGRVVLAAGDIVRGGHALLAIGHGADRDGRFLLVRNSWGTDWGLNGHAWLRQDYVENHLHQTATIVTR
;
A
#
# COMPACT_ATOMS: atom_id res chain seq x y z
N MET A 1 -25.53 -2.25 4.37
CA MET A 1 -24.39 -1.33 4.25
C MET A 1 -23.32 -1.84 5.21
N ILE A 2 -22.05 -1.80 4.82
CA ILE A 2 -20.95 -2.25 5.70
C ILE A 2 -20.88 -1.29 6.89
N GLN A 3 -20.99 -1.83 8.09
CA GLN A 3 -20.73 -1.10 9.31
C GLN A 3 -19.23 -1.15 9.57
N ALA A 4 -18.56 0.00 9.41
CA ALA A 4 -17.16 0.13 9.80
C ALA A 4 -17.03 -0.05 11.31
N ILE A 5 -16.17 -0.98 11.73
CA ILE A 5 -15.82 -1.20 13.14
C ILE A 5 -14.56 -0.39 13.46
N ARG A 6 -13.59 -0.39 12.53
CA ARG A 6 -12.41 0.46 12.57
C ARG A 6 -12.20 1.13 11.22
N ASP A 7 -11.84 2.41 11.25
CA ASP A 7 -11.61 3.24 10.07
C ASP A 7 -10.47 4.24 10.35
N LEU A 8 -9.33 4.05 9.68
CA LEU A 8 -8.15 4.88 9.84
C LEU A 8 -8.06 5.99 8.79
N ARG A 9 -9.04 6.14 7.87
CA ARG A 9 -9.04 7.23 6.86
C ARG A 9 -8.81 8.62 7.46
N PRO A 10 -9.41 9.00 8.61
CA PRO A 10 -9.19 10.33 9.19
C PRO A 10 -7.75 10.60 9.65
N ALA A 11 -6.95 9.54 9.88
CA ALA A 11 -5.55 9.63 10.33
C ALA A 11 -4.55 9.54 9.17
N LEU A 12 -5.03 9.53 7.92
CA LEU A 12 -4.21 9.37 6.73
C LEU A 12 -4.34 10.60 5.83
N LEU A 13 -3.24 10.94 5.16
CA LEU A 13 -3.23 11.93 4.10
C LEU A 13 -4.08 11.46 2.91
N ALA A 14 -4.49 12.38 2.03
CA ALA A 14 -5.38 12.10 0.91
C ALA A 14 -4.80 11.05 -0.07
N VAL A 15 -5.69 10.35 -0.78
CA VAL A 15 -5.30 9.33 -1.77
C VAL A 15 -4.50 9.98 -2.91
N ARG A 16 -3.43 9.30 -3.32
CA ARG A 16 -2.58 9.68 -4.46
C ARG A 16 -2.73 8.68 -5.60
N SER A 17 -2.22 9.03 -6.77
CA SER A 17 -2.17 8.14 -7.94
C SER A 17 -0.73 7.80 -8.29
N GLN A 18 -0.49 6.52 -8.54
CA GLN A 18 0.77 6.01 -9.08
C GLN A 18 0.88 6.19 -10.60
N GLY A 19 -0.23 6.52 -11.27
CA GLY A 19 -0.30 6.55 -12.73
C GLY A 19 0.07 5.20 -13.35
N ASN A 20 0.82 5.22 -14.44
CA ASN A 20 1.21 4.03 -15.20
C ASN A 20 2.50 3.35 -14.70
N ARG A 21 3.03 3.78 -13.54
CA ARG A 21 4.29 3.22 -13.00
C ARG A 21 4.00 2.10 -12.00
N PRO A 22 4.86 1.06 -11.92
CA PRO A 22 4.66 -0.07 -11.02
C PRO A 22 5.17 0.23 -9.59
N THR A 23 4.67 1.30 -8.98
CA THR A 23 5.15 1.84 -7.69
C THR A 23 4.20 1.58 -6.53
N CYS A 24 3.18 0.73 -6.71
CA CYS A 24 2.13 0.46 -5.72
C CYS A 24 2.68 0.08 -4.33
N LEU A 25 3.73 -0.75 -4.28
CA LEU A 25 4.34 -1.15 -3.01
C LEU A 25 5.02 0.03 -2.31
N ALA A 26 5.68 0.91 -3.05
CA ALA A 26 6.26 2.13 -2.49
C ALA A 26 5.16 3.08 -1.98
N PHE A 27 4.04 3.22 -2.69
CA PHE A 27 2.89 4.00 -2.21
C PHE A 27 2.29 3.44 -0.91
N ALA A 28 2.01 2.14 -0.86
CA ALA A 28 1.44 1.51 0.33
C ALA A 28 2.38 1.63 1.54
N THR A 29 3.68 1.41 1.32
CA THR A 29 4.71 1.53 2.36
C THR A 29 4.86 2.99 2.83
N SER A 30 4.83 3.96 1.92
CA SER A 30 4.94 5.38 2.26
C SER A 30 3.76 5.83 3.11
N ALA A 31 2.53 5.45 2.74
CA ALA A 31 1.33 5.79 3.50
C ALA A 31 1.32 5.17 4.91
N ALA A 32 1.83 3.94 5.06
CA ALA A 32 2.02 3.35 6.38
C ALA A 32 3.08 4.12 7.19
N ASN A 33 4.16 4.57 6.55
CA ASN A 33 5.27 5.26 7.23
C ASN A 33 4.86 6.67 7.65
N GLU A 34 4.10 7.37 6.80
CA GLU A 34 3.44 8.65 7.10
C GLU A 34 2.56 8.53 8.35
N ASN A 35 1.74 7.48 8.41
CA ASN A 35 0.86 7.23 9.55
C ASN A 35 1.64 7.00 10.86
N LEU A 36 2.71 6.21 10.81
CA LEU A 36 3.57 5.99 11.98
C LEU A 36 4.29 7.28 12.42
N ALA A 37 4.84 8.02 11.47
CA ALA A 37 5.59 9.24 11.72
C ALA A 37 4.70 10.42 12.16
N ARG A 38 3.37 10.31 11.96
CA ARG A 38 2.38 11.35 12.26
C ARG A 38 2.76 12.69 11.61
N VAL A 39 3.15 12.63 10.35
CA VAL A 39 3.52 13.79 9.54
C VAL A 39 2.31 14.33 8.78
N ASP A 40 2.23 15.65 8.67
CA ASP A 40 1.17 16.35 7.92
C ASP A 40 1.54 16.59 6.44
N GLU A 41 2.69 16.06 5.99
CA GLU A 41 3.16 16.12 4.60
C GLU A 41 3.51 14.70 4.11
N TYR A 42 3.34 14.45 2.82
CA TYR A 42 3.69 13.18 2.21
C TYR A 42 5.19 12.87 2.32
N LEU A 43 5.53 11.60 2.43
CA LEU A 43 6.89 11.11 2.29
C LEU A 43 7.17 10.72 0.83
N SER A 44 8.40 10.94 0.37
CA SER A 44 8.77 10.72 -1.03
C SER A 44 8.67 9.24 -1.41
N VAL A 45 7.64 8.94 -2.20
CA VAL A 45 7.46 7.62 -2.83
C VAL A 45 8.59 7.35 -3.83
N GLU A 46 9.02 8.39 -4.56
CA GLU A 46 10.10 8.29 -5.56
C GLU A 46 11.40 7.82 -4.94
N TYR A 47 11.76 8.40 -3.79
CA TYR A 47 12.99 8.09 -3.07
C TYR A 47 12.99 6.65 -2.57
N LEU A 48 11.88 6.21 -1.95
CA LEU A 48 11.73 4.82 -1.51
C LEU A 48 11.81 3.85 -2.69
N TYR A 49 11.09 4.16 -3.79
CA TYR A 49 11.03 3.30 -4.96
C TYR A 49 12.39 3.13 -5.64
N PHE A 50 13.15 4.22 -5.79
CA PHE A 50 14.50 4.17 -6.35
C PHE A 50 15.41 3.19 -5.59
N HIS A 51 15.46 3.35 -4.28
CA HIS A 51 16.30 2.54 -3.40
C HIS A 51 15.84 1.09 -3.29
N ALA A 52 14.52 0.86 -3.38
CA ALA A 52 13.96 -0.48 -3.43
C ALA A 52 14.28 -1.18 -4.77
N VAL A 53 14.14 -0.48 -5.91
CA VAL A 53 14.50 -1.02 -7.24
C VAL A 53 15.99 -1.41 -7.28
N ALA A 54 16.87 -0.58 -6.75
CA ALA A 54 18.31 -0.86 -6.70
C ALA A 54 18.66 -2.15 -5.93
N ARG A 55 17.82 -2.54 -4.97
CA ARG A 55 17.95 -3.77 -4.15
C ARG A 55 17.13 -4.94 -4.68
N THR A 56 16.33 -4.73 -5.72
CA THR A 56 15.48 -5.78 -6.31
C THR A 56 16.30 -6.66 -7.25
N PRO A 57 16.22 -8.00 -7.16
CA PRO A 57 16.84 -8.88 -8.15
C PRO A 57 16.36 -8.57 -9.57
N GLY A 58 17.29 -8.37 -10.50
CA GLY A 58 16.96 -7.94 -11.87
C GLY A 58 16.55 -6.46 -11.99
N ALA A 59 16.91 -5.65 -10.99
CA ALA A 59 16.71 -4.20 -10.87
C ALA A 59 16.26 -3.50 -12.16
N SER A 60 14.97 -3.22 -12.24
CA SER A 60 14.38 -2.45 -13.33
C SER A 60 13.26 -1.58 -12.78
N PRO A 61 13.26 -0.27 -13.05
CA PRO A 61 12.21 0.61 -12.55
C PRO A 61 10.86 0.40 -13.26
N HIS A 62 10.80 -0.49 -14.25
CA HIS A 62 9.62 -0.78 -15.05
C HIS A 62 8.85 -2.05 -14.64
N VAL A 63 9.34 -2.80 -13.65
CA VAL A 63 8.71 -4.07 -13.23
C VAL A 63 8.25 -4.08 -11.76
N GLY A 64 8.46 -2.99 -11.04
CA GLY A 64 8.16 -2.89 -9.62
C GLY A 64 9.32 -3.33 -8.72
N THR A 65 9.00 -3.64 -7.47
CA THR A 65 9.97 -4.03 -6.43
C THR A 65 9.36 -5.06 -5.49
N THR A 66 10.17 -5.67 -4.61
CA THR A 66 9.72 -6.67 -3.63
C THR A 66 9.58 -6.07 -2.23
N MET A 67 8.85 -6.75 -1.34
CA MET A 67 8.71 -6.30 0.06
C MET A 67 10.05 -6.30 0.79
N GLU A 68 10.94 -7.24 0.50
CA GLU A 68 12.28 -7.32 1.07
C GLU A 68 13.11 -6.11 0.66
N ALA A 69 13.12 -5.78 -0.63
CA ALA A 69 13.86 -4.64 -1.15
C ALA A 69 13.30 -3.31 -0.62
N ALA A 70 11.97 -3.19 -0.51
CA ALA A 70 11.32 -2.03 0.10
C ALA A 70 11.61 -1.92 1.61
N ALA A 71 11.65 -3.04 2.33
CA ALA A 71 11.99 -3.08 3.75
C ALA A 71 13.43 -2.61 4.00
N GLU A 72 14.38 -3.12 3.22
CA GLU A 72 15.79 -2.72 3.29
C GLU A 72 16.00 -1.24 2.92
N ALA A 73 15.32 -0.77 1.86
CA ALA A 73 15.36 0.63 1.47
C ALA A 73 14.80 1.55 2.57
N LEU A 74 13.67 1.18 3.17
CA LEU A 74 13.07 1.93 4.27
C LEU A 74 13.96 1.95 5.52
N LEU A 75 14.60 0.82 5.83
CA LEU A 75 15.46 0.66 6.99
C LEU A 75 16.76 1.47 6.85
N HIS A 76 17.41 1.44 5.68
CA HIS A 76 18.73 2.01 5.47
C HIS A 76 18.68 3.45 4.93
N ASP A 77 17.82 3.71 3.96
CA ASP A 77 17.73 5.02 3.30
C ASP A 77 16.59 5.85 3.89
N GLY A 78 15.45 5.24 4.18
CA GLY A 78 14.25 5.93 4.64
C GLY A 78 13.63 6.79 3.53
N GLN A 79 12.84 7.77 3.95
CA GLN A 79 12.18 8.71 3.03
C GLN A 79 12.36 10.15 3.48
N PRO A 80 12.76 11.09 2.61
CA PRO A 80 12.55 12.50 2.88
C PRO A 80 11.05 12.84 2.71
N VAL A 81 10.64 14.05 3.10
CA VAL A 81 9.34 14.57 2.68
C VAL A 81 9.29 14.73 1.15
N GLU A 82 8.10 14.61 0.58
CA GLU A 82 7.81 14.57 -0.86
C GLU A 82 8.44 15.73 -1.62
N THR A 83 8.46 16.94 -1.04
CA THR A 83 9.04 18.14 -1.67
C THR A 83 10.53 18.04 -1.98
N HIS A 84 11.28 17.14 -1.34
CA HIS A 84 12.70 16.93 -1.65
C HIS A 84 12.92 16.12 -2.93
N TRP A 85 12.05 15.15 -3.19
CA TRP A 85 12.02 14.44 -4.46
C TRP A 85 10.59 14.07 -4.84
N PRO A 86 9.90 14.94 -5.59
CA PRO A 86 8.52 14.72 -5.97
C PRO A 86 8.35 13.47 -6.83
N TYR A 87 7.20 12.83 -6.69
CA TYR A 87 6.80 11.70 -7.52
C TYR A 87 6.75 12.10 -8.99
N LEU A 88 7.33 11.24 -9.84
CA LEU A 88 7.45 11.49 -11.27
C LEU A 88 6.41 10.67 -12.04
N ASP A 89 5.72 11.30 -13.00
CA ASP A 89 4.73 10.61 -13.85
C ASP A 89 5.37 9.57 -14.78
N ALA A 90 6.65 9.77 -15.12
CA ALA A 90 7.46 8.86 -15.92
C ALA A 90 8.91 8.84 -15.43
N ILE A 91 9.62 7.75 -15.71
CA ILE A 91 11.04 7.61 -15.34
C ILE A 91 11.89 8.42 -16.33
N PRO A 92 12.63 9.45 -15.88
CA PRO A 92 13.46 10.26 -16.76
C PRO A 92 14.75 9.53 -17.15
N VAL A 93 15.40 10.00 -18.23
CA VAL A 93 16.79 9.63 -18.52
C VAL A 93 17.69 10.14 -17.39
N GLY A 94 18.59 9.30 -16.89
CA GLY A 94 19.46 9.64 -15.76
C GLY A 94 18.72 9.69 -14.43
N TRP A 95 17.66 8.89 -14.27
CA TRP A 95 16.91 8.75 -13.02
C TRP A 95 17.85 8.45 -11.83
N ALA A 96 17.99 9.43 -10.94
CA ALA A 96 18.88 9.38 -9.78
C ALA A 96 18.31 10.25 -8.64
N PRO A 97 18.47 9.82 -7.37
CA PRO A 97 17.98 10.55 -6.21
C PRO A 97 18.80 11.82 -5.96
N PRO A 98 18.19 12.86 -5.36
CA PRO A 98 18.95 13.96 -4.80
C PRO A 98 19.77 13.48 -3.61
N THR A 99 20.90 14.15 -3.36
CA THR A 99 21.62 14.02 -2.09
C THR A 99 20.81 14.68 -0.99
N LEU A 100 20.42 13.90 0.02
CA LEU A 100 19.67 14.43 1.16
C LEU A 100 20.58 15.25 2.08
N THR A 101 20.10 16.43 2.45
CA THR A 101 20.72 17.29 3.48
C THR A 101 19.97 17.21 4.82
N VAL A 102 18.85 16.49 4.85
CA VAL A 102 17.98 16.31 6.02
C VAL A 102 17.94 14.84 6.45
N GLN A 103 17.58 14.58 7.70
CA GLN A 103 17.39 13.22 8.18
C GLN A 103 16.11 12.62 7.59
N PRO A 104 16.19 11.48 6.89
CA PRO A 104 15.01 10.82 6.35
C PRO A 104 14.27 10.04 7.43
N PHE A 105 12.97 9.87 7.21
CA PHE A 105 12.07 9.04 8.02
C PHE A 105 12.34 7.56 7.73
N ARG A 106 13.09 6.92 8.62
CA ARG A 106 13.39 5.49 8.58
C ARG A 106 12.49 4.74 9.54
N SER A 107 12.04 3.57 9.11
CA SER A 107 11.26 2.65 9.93
C SER A 107 11.63 1.21 9.59
N THR A 108 11.21 0.27 10.43
CA THR A 108 11.37 -1.16 10.14
C THR A 108 10.08 -1.69 9.55
N LEU A 109 10.17 -2.32 8.38
CA LEU A 109 9.05 -3.02 7.76
C LEU A 109 9.15 -4.52 8.06
N ARG A 110 8.28 -5.01 8.95
CA ARG A 110 8.23 -6.44 9.32
C ARG A 110 7.35 -7.18 8.33
N ILE A 111 8.00 -7.96 7.47
CA ILE A 111 7.35 -8.81 6.46
C ILE A 111 6.84 -10.08 7.14
N GLY A 112 5.68 -10.55 6.70
CA GLY A 112 5.09 -11.80 7.15
C GLY A 112 3.90 -12.19 6.28
N ARG A 113 3.08 -13.11 6.79
CA ARG A 113 1.84 -13.52 6.15
C ARG A 113 0.75 -13.63 7.19
N LEU A 114 0.23 -12.47 7.60
CA LEU A 114 -0.86 -12.37 8.56
C LEU A 114 -2.14 -12.97 7.96
N SER A 115 -2.87 -13.72 8.77
CA SER A 115 -4.26 -14.12 8.52
C SER A 115 -5.19 -12.92 8.55
N PHE A 116 -6.43 -13.11 8.08
CA PHE A 116 -7.45 -12.06 8.14
C PHE A 116 -7.66 -11.52 9.57
N ASP A 117 -7.70 -12.41 10.56
CA ASP A 117 -7.89 -12.04 11.97
C ASP A 117 -6.68 -11.31 12.55
N GLU A 118 -5.46 -11.69 12.16
CA GLU A 118 -4.26 -10.96 12.56
C GLU A 118 -4.20 -9.56 11.91
N ILE A 119 -4.63 -9.42 10.66
CA ILE A 119 -4.76 -8.10 10.02
C ILE A 119 -5.78 -7.24 10.78
N VAL A 120 -6.94 -7.81 11.14
CA VAL A 120 -7.96 -7.13 11.97
C VAL A 120 -7.36 -6.68 13.31
N ALA A 121 -6.58 -7.52 13.98
CA ALA A 121 -5.93 -7.18 15.24
C ALA A 121 -4.90 -6.04 15.11
N GLU A 122 -4.14 -6.00 14.02
CA GLU A 122 -3.23 -4.87 13.73
C GLU A 122 -4.02 -3.57 13.53
N LEU A 123 -5.13 -3.61 12.79
CA LEU A 123 -5.99 -2.46 12.54
C LEU A 123 -6.69 -1.97 13.81
N ASP A 124 -7.15 -2.88 14.67
CA ASP A 124 -7.71 -2.53 15.98
C ASP A 124 -6.69 -1.84 16.88
N ALA A 125 -5.40 -2.11 16.68
CA ALA A 125 -4.31 -1.42 17.34
C ALA A 125 -3.79 -0.19 16.57
N GLU A 126 -4.56 0.31 15.60
CA GLU A 126 -4.27 1.49 14.79
C GLU A 126 -2.98 1.37 13.97
N ARG A 127 -2.63 0.15 13.57
CA ARG A 127 -1.47 -0.14 12.71
C ARG A 127 -1.95 -0.57 11.33
N PRO A 128 -1.88 0.31 10.31
CA PRO A 128 -2.14 -0.06 8.94
C PRO A 128 -1.22 -1.20 8.47
N VAL A 129 -1.75 -2.08 7.61
CA VAL A 129 -1.01 -3.26 7.11
C VAL A 129 -0.82 -3.13 5.61
N VAL A 130 0.43 -3.20 5.14
CA VAL A 130 0.72 -3.29 3.71
C VAL A 130 0.36 -4.69 3.25
N LEU A 131 -0.49 -4.78 2.22
CA LEU A 131 -0.94 -6.04 1.64
C LEU A 131 -0.29 -6.23 0.28
N GLY A 132 0.29 -7.41 0.03
CA GLY A 132 0.69 -7.89 -1.29
C GLY A 132 -0.30 -8.95 -1.77
N LEU A 133 -1.08 -8.61 -2.80
CA LEU A 133 -2.18 -9.41 -3.31
C LEU A 133 -1.92 -9.82 -4.76
N LEU A 134 -2.46 -10.96 -5.17
CA LEU A 134 -2.73 -11.26 -6.56
C LEU A 134 -4.11 -10.73 -6.93
N ILE A 135 -4.18 -9.57 -7.59
CA ILE A 135 -5.47 -8.96 -7.94
C ILE A 135 -6.07 -9.60 -9.20
N SER A 136 -7.38 -9.54 -9.28
CA SER A 136 -8.20 -10.19 -10.32
C SER A 136 -9.13 -9.18 -11.01
N ASP A 137 -9.91 -9.62 -11.99
CA ASP A 137 -10.88 -8.76 -12.69
C ASP A 137 -11.86 -8.07 -11.73
N ALA A 138 -12.33 -8.78 -10.70
CA ALA A 138 -13.20 -8.21 -9.67
C ALA A 138 -12.58 -7.01 -8.93
N PHE A 139 -11.24 -6.94 -8.85
CA PHE A 139 -10.54 -5.84 -8.20
C PHE A 139 -10.51 -4.56 -9.04
N TYR A 140 -10.43 -4.68 -10.36
CA TYR A 140 -10.34 -3.51 -11.25
C TYR A 140 -11.61 -2.69 -11.26
N VAL A 141 -12.76 -3.34 -11.05
CA VAL A 141 -14.07 -2.69 -11.08
C VAL A 141 -14.85 -3.06 -9.81
N PRO A 142 -14.52 -2.43 -8.65
CA PRO A 142 -15.33 -2.58 -7.46
C PRO A 142 -16.80 -2.24 -7.77
N CYS A 143 -17.74 -2.92 -7.13
CA CYS A 143 -19.16 -2.61 -7.33
C CYS A 143 -19.47 -1.18 -6.85
N PRO A 144 -20.64 -0.59 -7.19
CA PRO A 144 -21.00 0.77 -6.76
C PRO A 144 -20.93 1.01 -5.25
N GLU A 145 -21.14 -0.03 -4.44
CA GLU A 145 -21.00 -0.01 -2.97
C GLU A 145 -19.53 -0.11 -2.51
N GLY A 146 -18.57 -0.10 -3.43
CA GLY A 146 -17.14 -0.18 -3.17
C GLY A 146 -16.64 -1.55 -2.77
N ARG A 147 -17.36 -2.63 -3.06
CA ARG A 147 -16.97 -3.98 -2.64
C ARG A 147 -16.18 -4.68 -3.73
N VAL A 148 -15.17 -5.40 -3.29
CA VAL A 148 -14.50 -6.43 -4.08
C VAL A 148 -14.78 -7.76 -3.40
N VAL A 149 -15.39 -8.65 -4.17
CA VAL A 149 -15.84 -9.97 -3.72
C VAL A 149 -15.29 -11.03 -4.65
N LEU A 150 -15.03 -12.21 -4.13
CA LEU A 150 -14.64 -13.34 -4.96
C LEU A 150 -15.83 -13.72 -5.86
N ALA A 151 -15.62 -13.67 -7.18
CA ALA A 151 -16.59 -14.06 -8.19
C ALA A 151 -16.23 -15.43 -8.78
N ALA A 152 -17.25 -16.18 -9.23
CA ALA A 152 -17.01 -17.43 -9.94
C ALA A 152 -16.34 -17.13 -11.30
N GLY A 153 -15.23 -17.81 -11.59
CA GLY A 153 -14.46 -17.59 -12.82
C GLY A 153 -13.62 -16.31 -12.82
N ASP A 154 -13.38 -15.71 -11.65
CA ASP A 154 -12.52 -14.54 -11.50
C ASP A 154 -11.07 -14.85 -11.92
N ILE A 155 -10.51 -14.03 -12.81
CA ILE A 155 -9.21 -14.26 -13.43
C ILE A 155 -8.17 -13.39 -12.76
N VAL A 156 -7.13 -14.01 -12.22
CA VAL A 156 -5.95 -13.32 -11.67
C VAL A 156 -5.20 -12.59 -12.79
N ARG A 157 -4.86 -11.32 -12.56
CA ARG A 157 -4.18 -10.44 -13.52
C ARG A 157 -2.74 -10.12 -13.15
N GLY A 158 -2.40 -10.09 -11.87
CA GLY A 158 -1.03 -9.83 -11.44
C GLY A 158 -0.90 -9.45 -9.97
N GLY A 159 0.34 -9.19 -9.56
CA GLY A 159 0.65 -8.71 -8.22
C GLY A 159 0.33 -7.22 -8.07
N HIS A 160 -0.23 -6.84 -6.93
CA HIS A 160 -0.47 -5.44 -6.56
C HIS A 160 -0.33 -5.26 -5.05
N ALA A 161 0.02 -4.05 -4.63
CA ALA A 161 0.17 -3.72 -3.22
C ALA A 161 -0.79 -2.61 -2.80
N LEU A 162 -1.36 -2.76 -1.60
CA LEU A 162 -2.38 -1.87 -1.02
C LEU A 162 -2.06 -1.62 0.45
N LEU A 163 -2.77 -0.67 1.06
CA LEU A 163 -2.76 -0.49 2.50
C LEU A 163 -4.13 -0.88 3.09
N ALA A 164 -4.17 -1.87 3.97
CA ALA A 164 -5.32 -2.11 4.83
C ALA A 164 -5.37 -1.04 5.92
N ILE A 165 -6.52 -0.39 6.07
CA ILE A 165 -6.70 0.80 6.92
C ILE A 165 -7.98 0.75 7.76
N GLY A 166 -8.64 -0.40 7.83
CA GLY A 166 -9.87 -0.54 8.59
C GLY A 166 -10.54 -1.87 8.33
N HIS A 167 -11.57 -2.16 9.10
CA HIS A 167 -12.38 -3.36 8.92
C HIS A 167 -13.82 -3.10 9.36
N GLY A 168 -14.70 -3.94 8.87
CA GLY A 168 -16.13 -3.82 9.11
C GLY A 168 -16.85 -5.09 8.72
N ALA A 169 -18.15 -5.10 8.96
CA ALA A 169 -18.99 -6.23 8.63
C ALA A 169 -20.38 -5.79 8.22
N ASP A 170 -21.07 -6.66 7.50
CA ASP A 170 -22.52 -6.65 7.39
C ASP A 170 -23.06 -8.08 7.29
N ARG A 171 -24.31 -8.22 6.84
CA ARG A 171 -24.96 -9.51 6.67
C ARG A 171 -24.25 -10.45 5.67
N ASP A 172 -23.45 -9.92 4.76
CA ASP A 172 -22.76 -10.69 3.71
C ASP A 172 -21.35 -11.13 4.15
N GLY A 173 -20.87 -10.66 5.31
CA GLY A 173 -19.64 -11.11 5.93
C GLY A 173 -18.75 -9.99 6.47
N ARG A 174 -17.47 -10.30 6.61
CA ARG A 174 -16.42 -9.39 7.10
C ARG A 174 -15.61 -8.84 5.93
N PHE A 175 -15.12 -7.62 6.10
CA PHE A 175 -14.40 -6.88 5.07
C PHE A 175 -13.21 -6.12 5.64
N LEU A 176 -12.15 -6.01 4.85
CA LEU A 176 -11.09 -5.03 5.07
C LEU A 176 -11.36 -3.78 4.23
N LEU A 177 -11.25 -2.61 4.85
CA LEU A 177 -11.14 -1.34 4.15
C LEU A 177 -9.70 -1.17 3.67
N VAL A 178 -9.52 -1.04 2.36
CA VAL A 178 -8.20 -0.83 1.76
C VAL A 178 -8.11 0.53 1.07
N ARG A 179 -6.94 1.14 1.16
CA ARG A 179 -6.53 2.30 0.36
C ARG A 179 -5.69 1.83 -0.81
N ASN A 180 -6.06 2.27 -2.00
CA ASN A 180 -5.31 2.05 -3.23
C ASN A 180 -4.50 3.29 -3.62
N SER A 181 -3.66 3.15 -4.64
CA SER A 181 -2.82 4.20 -5.23
C SER A 181 -3.20 4.46 -6.69
N TRP A 182 -4.47 4.30 -7.06
CA TRP A 182 -4.98 4.55 -8.41
C TRP A 182 -5.79 5.84 -8.54
N GLY A 183 -5.61 6.77 -7.60
CA GLY A 183 -6.37 8.02 -7.54
C GLY A 183 -7.77 7.84 -6.93
N THR A 184 -8.47 8.96 -6.79
CA THR A 184 -9.77 9.02 -6.10
C THR A 184 -10.92 8.46 -6.93
N ASP A 185 -10.77 8.39 -8.25
CA ASP A 185 -11.84 7.90 -9.14
C ASP A 185 -12.04 6.39 -9.05
N TRP A 186 -11.07 5.66 -8.49
CA TRP A 186 -11.19 4.22 -8.28
C TRP A 186 -11.96 3.91 -7.00
N GLY A 187 -12.99 3.07 -7.10
CA GLY A 187 -13.80 2.62 -5.96
C GLY A 187 -14.51 3.78 -5.24
N LEU A 188 -14.43 3.78 -3.91
CA LEU A 188 -14.98 4.82 -3.03
C LEU A 188 -13.90 5.84 -2.68
N ASN A 189 -13.71 6.85 -3.54
CA ASN A 189 -12.69 7.90 -3.34
C ASN A 189 -11.28 7.30 -3.13
N GLY A 190 -10.89 6.32 -3.95
CA GLY A 190 -9.60 5.63 -3.86
C GLY A 190 -9.54 4.47 -2.86
N HIS A 191 -10.69 4.03 -2.35
CA HIS A 191 -10.81 2.96 -1.36
C HIS A 191 -11.78 1.86 -1.81
N ALA A 192 -11.66 0.68 -1.22
CA ALA A 192 -12.62 -0.40 -1.41
C ALA A 192 -12.71 -1.27 -0.15
N TRP A 193 -13.79 -2.05 -0.07
CA TRP A 193 -13.99 -3.09 0.92
C TRP A 193 -13.73 -4.46 0.30
N LEU A 194 -12.62 -5.11 0.69
CA LEU A 194 -12.31 -6.46 0.25
C LEU A 194 -12.97 -7.47 1.20
N ARG A 195 -13.83 -8.35 0.68
CA ARG A 195 -14.44 -9.41 1.49
C ARG A 195 -13.38 -10.40 1.99
N GLN A 196 -13.61 -10.98 3.17
CA GLN A 196 -12.68 -11.91 3.81
C GLN A 196 -12.19 -13.02 2.88
N ASP A 197 -13.10 -13.69 2.15
CA ASP A 197 -12.73 -14.75 1.22
C ASP A 197 -11.85 -14.26 0.06
N TYR A 198 -12.11 -13.07 -0.48
CA TYR A 198 -11.26 -12.47 -1.50
C TYR A 198 -9.84 -12.27 -0.97
N VAL A 199 -9.70 -11.73 0.25
CA VAL A 199 -8.40 -11.51 0.89
C VAL A 199 -7.70 -12.84 1.11
N GLU A 200 -8.35 -13.84 1.71
CA GLU A 200 -7.75 -15.14 2.02
C GLU A 200 -7.27 -15.91 0.77
N ASN A 201 -7.99 -15.77 -0.36
CA ASN A 201 -7.63 -16.43 -1.62
C ASN A 201 -6.51 -15.70 -2.38
N HIS A 202 -6.39 -14.38 -2.24
CA HIS A 202 -5.47 -13.57 -3.04
C HIS A 202 -4.27 -13.03 -2.28
N LEU A 203 -4.25 -13.11 -0.94
CA LEU A 203 -3.16 -12.60 -0.12
C LEU A 203 -1.92 -13.49 -0.24
N HIS A 204 -0.88 -12.89 -0.80
CA HIS A 204 0.42 -13.52 -0.93
C HIS A 204 1.27 -13.25 0.31
N GLN A 205 1.37 -11.98 0.71
CA GLN A 205 2.23 -11.51 1.78
C GLN A 205 1.72 -10.21 2.40
N THR A 206 2.21 -9.90 3.59
CA THR A 206 1.86 -8.71 4.37
C THR A 206 3.11 -8.06 4.92
N ALA A 207 3.03 -6.78 5.22
CA ALA A 207 4.06 -6.10 5.99
C ALA A 207 3.46 -5.08 6.97
N THR A 208 4.09 -4.96 8.14
CA THR A 208 3.70 -4.02 9.20
C THR A 208 4.86 -3.11 9.51
N ILE A 209 4.61 -1.80 9.64
CA ILE A 209 5.66 -0.89 10.07
C ILE A 209 5.72 -0.92 11.60
N VAL A 210 6.92 -1.12 12.12
CA VAL A 210 7.21 -1.12 13.55
C VAL A 210 8.25 -0.05 13.87
N THR A 211 8.09 0.60 15.03
CA THR A 211 9.14 1.44 15.60
C THR A 211 10.36 0.58 15.92
N ARG A 212 11.55 1.14 15.71
CA ARG A 212 12.79 0.54 16.21
C ARG A 212 12.81 0.49 17.73
#